data_AF-A0A2A7ARX6-F1
#
_entry.id   AF-A0A2A7ARX6-F1
#
_cell.length_a   1.000
_cell.length_b   1.000
_cell.length_c   1.000
_cell.angle_alpha   90.00
_cell.angle_beta   90.00
_cell.angle_gamma   90.00
#
_symmetry.space_group_name_H-M   'P 1'
#
loop_
_entity.id
_entity.type
_entity.pdbx_description
1 polymer ?
#
loop_
_entity_poly.entity_id
_entity_poly.type
_entity_poly.pdbx_seq_one_letter_code
_entity_poly.pdbx_strand_id
1 'polypeptide(L)' 'MAVDNILNTITAYRKERKWSLYDLATHAGMKSITISTWYNNSATPSIPSLVKICDAF' A
#
# COMPACT_ATOMS: atom_id res chain seq x y z
N MET A 1 3.21 -5.39 17.38
CA MET A 1 1.80 -5.59 17.01
C MET A 1 1.17 -4.27 16.55
N ALA A 2 1.65 -3.66 15.47
CA ALA A 2 1.09 -2.38 14.96
C ALA A 2 1.24 -2.21 13.44
N VAL A 3 2.26 -2.85 12.85
CA VAL A 3 2.52 -2.81 11.40
C VAL A 3 1.47 -3.54 10.57
N ASP A 4 0.89 -4.62 11.09
CA ASP A 4 -0.23 -5.33 10.44
C ASP A 4 -1.45 -4.45 10.18
N ASN A 5 -1.69 -3.43 11.01
CA ASN A 5 -2.93 -2.66 10.93
C ASN A 5 -2.99 -1.78 9.68
N ILE A 6 -1.84 -1.23 9.28
CA ILE A 6 -1.75 -0.31 8.14
C ILE A 6 -1.89 -1.08 6.83
N LEU A 7 -1.16 -2.20 6.67
CA LEU A 7 -1.26 -3.04 5.49
C LEU A 7 -2.66 -3.66 5.35
N ASN A 8 -3.29 -4.04 6.46
CA ASN A 8 -4.69 -4.48 6.44
C ASN A 8 -5.64 -3.36 6.00
N THR A 9 -5.45 -2.15 6.49
CA THR A 9 -6.26 -0.98 6.10
C THR A 9 -6.12 -0.68 4.60
N ILE A 10 -4.89 -0.65 4.08
CA ILE A 10 -4.61 -0.51 2.64
C ILE A 10 -5.29 -1.63 1.86
N THR A 11 -5.21 -2.86 2.34
CA THR A 11 -5.84 -4.02 1.68
C THR A 11 -7.36 -3.92 1.66
N ALA A 12 -7.98 -3.41 2.73
CA ALA A 12 -9.42 -3.16 2.80
C ALA A 12 -9.85 -2.13 1.75
N TYR A 13 -9.22 -0.95 1.72
CA TYR A 13 -9.50 0.08 0.71
C TYR A 13 -9.28 -0.42 -0.72
N ARG A 14 -8.21 -1.18 -0.94
CA ARG A 14 -7.93 -1.77 -2.25
C ARG A 14 -9.01 -2.76 -2.69
N LYS A 15 -9.51 -3.59 -1.78
CA LYS A 15 -10.59 -4.56 -2.05
C LYS A 15 -11.91 -3.87 -2.33
N GLU A 16 -12.23 -2.82 -1.59
CA GLU A 16 -13.45 -2.02 -1.78
C GLU A 16 -13.51 -1.41 -3.19
N ARG A 17 -12.37 -0.90 -3.68
CA ARG A 17 -12.24 -0.32 -5.03
C ARG A 17 -11.90 -1.33 -6.12
N LYS A 18 -11.76 -2.61 -5.79
CA LYS A 18 -11.29 -3.70 -6.67
C LYS A 18 -9.97 -3.39 -7.39
N TRP A 19 -9.09 -2.64 -6.75
CA TRP A 19 -7.77 -2.35 -7.32
C TRP A 19 -6.81 -3.52 -7.17
N SER A 20 -5.94 -3.71 -8.15
CA SER A 20 -4.79 -4.59 -8.02
C SER A 20 -3.61 -3.87 -7.33
N LEU A 21 -2.57 -4.61 -6.95
CA LEU A 21 -1.31 -4.00 -6.49
C LEU A 21 -0.72 -3.07 -7.55
N TYR A 22 -0.91 -3.42 -8.82
CA TYR A 22 -0.40 -2.67 -9.95
C TYR A 22 -1.15 -1.34 -10.11
N ASP A 23 -2.47 -1.34 -10.01
CA ASP A 23 -3.28 -0.12 -10.11
C ASP A 23 -2.94 0.83 -8.97
N LEU A 24 -2.91 0.31 -7.73
CA LEU A 24 -2.52 1.09 -6.56
C LEU A 24 -1.13 1.71 -6.71
N ALA A 25 -0.16 0.93 -7.18
CA ALA A 25 1.19 1.40 -7.43
C ALA A 25 1.23 2.49 -8.51
N THR A 26 0.46 2.32 -9.57
CA THR A 26 0.36 3.27 -10.69
C THR A 26 -0.23 4.60 -10.22
N HIS A 27 -1.32 4.57 -9.46
CA HIS A 27 -1.93 5.78 -8.88
C HIS A 27 -1.00 6.46 -7.87
N ALA A 28 -0.29 5.69 -7.03
CA ALA A 28 0.65 6.22 -6.05
C ALA A 28 1.97 6.73 -6.65
N GLY A 29 2.20 6.53 -7.96
CA GLY A 29 3.48 6.83 -8.60
C GLY A 29 4.64 6.02 -8.00
N MET A 30 4.36 4.80 -7.55
CA MET A 30 5.33 3.90 -6.91
C MET A 30 5.47 2.61 -7.73
N LYS A 31 6.55 1.86 -7.49
CA LYS A 31 6.68 0.53 -8.11
C LYS A 31 5.84 -0.48 -7.32
N SER A 32 5.07 -1.32 -8.03
CA SER A 32 4.31 -2.44 -7.42
C SER A 32 5.21 -3.36 -6.59
N ILE A 33 6.47 -3.50 -7.01
CA ILE A 33 7.51 -4.23 -6.27
C ILE A 33 7.72 -3.66 -4.87
N THR A 34 7.76 -2.33 -4.71
CA THR A 34 7.93 -1.65 -3.42
C THR A 34 6.79 -1.99 -2.46
N ILE A 35 5.55 -1.99 -2.97
CA ILE A 35 4.38 -2.37 -2.18
C ILE A 35 4.45 -3.85 -1.80
N SER A 36 4.80 -4.72 -2.75
CA SER A 36 4.97 -6.16 -2.49
C SER A 36 6.05 -6.44 -1.43
N THR A 37 7.13 -5.64 -1.38
CA THR A 37 8.16 -5.74 -0.33
C THR A 37 7.61 -5.42 1.05
N TRP A 38 6.70 -4.45 1.19
CA TRP A 38 6.08 -4.17 2.50
C TRP A 38 5.24 -5.33 3.00
N TYR A 39 4.47 -5.97 2.10
CA TYR A 39 3.67 -7.15 2.43
C TYR A 39 4.53 -8.38 2.76
N ASN A 40 5.61 -8.64 2.01
CA ASN A 40 6.45 -9.82 2.22
C ASN A 40 7.46 -9.67 3.36
N ASN A 41 8.03 -8.49 3.53
CA ASN A 41 9.12 -8.26 4.48
C ASN A 41 8.65 -7.58 5.78
N SER A 42 7.32 -7.44 5.97
CA SER A 42 6.72 -6.65 7.06
C SER A 42 7.36 -5.26 7.18
N ALA A 43 7.83 -4.71 6.06
CA ALA A 43 8.60 -3.48 6.05
C ALA A 43 7.63 -2.31 6.23
N THR A 44 7.90 -1.49 7.24
CA THR A 44 7.07 -0.32 7.54
C THR A 44 7.24 0.73 6.44
N PRO A 45 6.20 1.04 5.65
CA PRO A 45 6.26 2.18 4.75
C PRO A 45 6.55 3.43 5.57
N SER A 46 7.45 4.27 5.06
CA SER A 46 7.68 5.59 5.65
C SER A 46 6.44 6.46 5.46
N ILE A 47 6.19 7.41 6.37
CA ILE A 47 5.03 8.32 6.28
C ILE A 47 4.85 8.95 4.87
N PRO A 48 5.91 9.45 4.19
CA PRO A 48 5.77 10.00 2.84
C PRO A 48 5.25 8.98 1.81
N SER A 49 5.67 7.72 1.94
CA SER A 49 5.21 6.63 1.06
C SER A 49 3.76 6.29 1.35
N LEU A 50 3.37 6.27 2.63
CA LEU A 50 2.00 6.03 3.04
C LEU A 50 1.05 7.13 2.54
N VAL A 51 1.47 8.39 2.68
CA VAL A 51 0.72 9.55 2.20
C VAL A 51 0.50 9.44 0.70
N LYS A 52 1.51 9.08 -0.11
CA LYS A 52 1.32 8.89 -1.56
C LYS A 52 0.30 7.81 -1.91
N ILE A 53 0.25 6.72 -1.15
CA ILE A 53 -0.76 5.66 -1.36
C ILE A 53 -2.14 6.16 -0.96
N CYS A 54 -2.24 6.86 0.18
CA CYS A 54 -3.48 7.45 0.66
C CYS A 54 -4.00 8.56 -0.25
N ASP A 55 -3.12 9.34 -0.87
CA ASP A 55 -3.44 10.39 -1.85
C ASP A 55 -3.88 9.78 -3.19
N ALA A 56 -3.31 8.62 -3.53
CA ALA A 56 -3.68 7.83 -4.69
C ALA A 56 -4.99 7.06 -4.56
N PHE A 57 -5.42 6.77 -3.34
CA PHE A 57 -6.75 6.21 -3.04
C PHE A 57 -7.81 7.30 -3.11
#